data_AF-A0A2V9G4D8-F1
#
_entry.id   AF-A0A2V9G4D8-F1
#
_cell.length_a   1.000
_cell.length_b   1.000
_cell.length_c   1.000
_cell.angle_alpha   90.00
_cell.angle_beta   90.00
_cell.angle_gamma   90.00
#
_symmetry.space_group_name_H-M   'P 1'
#
loop_
_entity.id
_entity.type
_entity.pdbx_description
1 polymer ?
#
loop_
_entity_poly.entity_id
_entity_poly.type
_entity_poly.pdbx_seq_one_letter_code
_entity_poly.pdbx_strand_id
1 'polypeptide(L)'
;AQYYNSRLLNLKKSKVTLAPVGHAEVRGKDALEVEVTTATGVKRQAFFDPQTHLIVKEAATVGGVEEEILYDDYRTVDGVKLPNKIELHRGNEKYVISVTRAVINGTVGERVFDFPIKSQVKLPDLKALFKEIDDNQKAIDKIKENYAGSQSEEETEFEGDGRVKKREANEYTFFYLSGQEVTTRVKKDGKPLSAE
;
A
#
# COMPACT_ATOMS: atom_id res chain seq x y z
N ALA A 1 -8.26 -2.07 -38.33
CA ALA A 1 -8.42 -1.43 -37.01
C ALA A 1 -8.05 -2.46 -35.92
N GLN A 2 -6.81 -2.48 -35.42
CA GLN A 2 -6.39 -3.47 -34.39
C GLN A 2 -6.07 -2.84 -33.03
N TYR A 3 -5.97 -1.51 -32.93
CA TYR A 3 -5.60 -0.84 -31.69
C TYR A 3 -6.57 -1.12 -30.52
N TYR A 4 -7.78 -0.54 -30.54
CA TYR A 4 -8.80 -0.81 -29.52
C TYR A 4 -9.55 -2.11 -29.81
N ASN A 5 -9.84 -2.39 -31.08
CA ASN A 5 -10.70 -3.51 -31.49
C ASN A 5 -10.13 -4.88 -31.06
N SER A 6 -8.81 -5.01 -30.86
CA SER A 6 -8.19 -6.22 -30.31
C SER A 6 -8.72 -6.57 -28.92
N ARG A 7 -9.08 -5.55 -28.11
CA ARG A 7 -9.71 -5.71 -26.78
C ARG A 7 -11.11 -6.33 -26.86
N LEU A 8 -11.74 -6.29 -28.04
CA LEU A 8 -13.10 -6.75 -28.28
C LEU A 8 -13.18 -8.15 -28.92
N LEU A 9 -12.06 -8.81 -29.23
CA LEU A 9 -12.05 -10.09 -29.95
C LEU A 9 -12.47 -11.29 -29.10
N ASN A 10 -12.22 -11.27 -27.80
CA ASN A 10 -12.39 -12.43 -26.90
C ASN A 10 -13.25 -12.12 -25.67
N LEU A 11 -14.39 -11.45 -25.87
CA LEU A 11 -15.28 -10.91 -24.83
C LEU A 11 -15.58 -11.89 -23.70
N LYS A 12 -15.93 -13.14 -24.01
CA LYS A 12 -16.24 -14.16 -23.00
C LYS A 12 -15.03 -14.50 -22.12
N LYS A 13 -13.84 -14.62 -22.72
CA LYS A 13 -12.59 -14.93 -22.00
C LYS A 13 -12.16 -13.76 -21.12
N SER A 14 -12.34 -12.53 -21.61
CA SER A 14 -12.05 -11.30 -20.86
C SER A 14 -13.18 -10.89 -19.90
N LYS A 15 -14.30 -11.63 -19.87
CA LYS A 15 -15.50 -11.29 -19.09
C LYS A 15 -15.97 -9.84 -19.34
N VAL A 16 -15.94 -9.42 -20.61
CA VAL A 16 -16.42 -8.12 -21.07
C VAL A 16 -17.77 -8.32 -21.75
N THR A 17 -18.73 -7.45 -21.48
CA THR A 17 -20.00 -7.38 -22.23
C THR A 17 -20.05 -6.08 -23.03
N LEU A 18 -20.72 -6.15 -24.19
CA LEU A 18 -20.94 -5.00 -25.07
C LEU A 18 -22.45 -4.80 -25.24
N ALA A 19 -22.89 -3.56 -25.16
CA ALA A 19 -24.25 -3.16 -25.50
C ALA A 19 -24.18 -2.04 -26.57
N PRO A 20 -24.78 -2.23 -27.76
CA PRO A 20 -24.88 -1.15 -28.73
C PRO A 20 -25.78 -0.05 -28.16
N VAL A 21 -25.34 1.20 -28.27
CA VAL A 21 -26.12 2.36 -27.81
C VAL A 21 -26.75 3.06 -29.01
N GLY A 22 -25.98 3.29 -30.08
CA GLY A 22 -26.48 3.90 -31.30
C GLY A 22 -25.43 4.76 -31.98
N HIS A 23 -25.83 5.96 -32.37
CA HIS A 23 -24.97 6.96 -33.01
C HIS A 23 -24.84 8.19 -32.11
N ALA A 24 -23.66 8.79 -32.11
CA ALA A 24 -23.36 10.01 -31.38
C ALA A 24 -22.37 10.87 -32.17
N GLU A 25 -22.33 12.16 -31.88
CA GLU A 25 -21.39 13.06 -32.52
C GLU A 25 -20.08 13.17 -31.71
N VAL A 26 -18.95 12.98 -32.38
CA VAL A 26 -17.61 13.20 -31.83
C VAL A 26 -16.87 14.18 -32.72
N ARG A 27 -16.61 15.39 -32.21
CA ARG A 27 -15.92 16.48 -32.93
C ARG A 27 -16.56 16.82 -34.29
N GLY A 28 -17.88 16.96 -34.36
CA GLY A 28 -18.55 17.30 -35.63
C GLY A 28 -18.76 16.12 -36.58
N LYS A 29 -18.44 14.88 -36.17
CA LYS A 29 -18.54 13.69 -37.00
C LYS A 29 -19.37 12.61 -36.32
N ASP A 30 -20.12 11.86 -37.13
CA ASP A 30 -20.88 10.71 -36.67
C ASP A 30 -19.97 9.59 -36.15
N ALA A 31 -20.39 8.91 -35.08
CA ALA A 31 -19.69 7.79 -34.46
C ALA A 31 -20.66 6.75 -33.90
N LEU A 32 -20.33 5.48 -34.09
CA LEU A 32 -21.04 4.35 -33.48
C LEU A 32 -20.68 4.25 -32.00
N GLU A 33 -21.68 4.31 -31.13
CA GLU A 33 -21.51 4.23 -29.67
C GLU A 33 -21.82 2.82 -29.16
N VAL A 34 -20.91 2.30 -28.34
CA VAL A 34 -21.00 1.00 -27.67
C VAL A 34 -20.65 1.16 -26.19
N GLU A 35 -21.55 0.72 -25.31
CA GLU A 35 -21.26 0.57 -23.89
C GLU A 35 -20.47 -0.71 -23.67
N VAL A 36 -19.29 -0.58 -23.04
CA VAL A 36 -18.40 -1.66 -22.67
C VAL A 36 -18.45 -1.82 -21.15
N THR A 37 -18.85 -3.00 -20.68
CA THR A 37 -18.85 -3.33 -19.24
C THR A 37 -17.78 -4.39 -18.97
N THR A 38 -16.87 -4.12 -18.04
CA THR A 38 -15.79 -5.04 -17.67
C THR A 38 -16.23 -6.02 -16.57
N ALA A 39 -15.38 -7.01 -16.27
CA ALA A 39 -15.63 -8.02 -15.23
C ALA A 39 -15.90 -7.44 -13.84
N THR A 40 -15.40 -6.23 -13.54
CA THR A 40 -15.60 -5.54 -12.26
C THR A 40 -16.87 -4.69 -12.24
N GLY A 41 -17.68 -4.71 -13.32
CA GLY A 41 -18.89 -3.90 -13.46
C GLY A 41 -18.65 -2.46 -13.88
N VAL A 42 -17.40 -2.07 -14.15
CA VAL A 42 -17.07 -0.73 -14.63
C VAL A 42 -17.57 -0.57 -16.07
N LYS A 43 -18.33 0.50 -16.31
CA LYS A 43 -18.88 0.87 -17.62
C LYS A 43 -18.05 1.95 -18.28
N ARG A 44 -17.89 1.85 -19.59
CA ARG A 44 -17.22 2.84 -20.44
C ARG A 44 -17.93 2.92 -21.78
N GLN A 45 -18.13 4.12 -22.30
CA GLN A 45 -18.59 4.33 -23.67
C GLN A 45 -17.39 4.32 -24.62
N ALA A 46 -17.51 3.58 -25.71
CA ALA A 46 -16.54 3.53 -26.79
C ALA A 46 -17.21 3.96 -28.09
N PHE A 47 -16.58 4.91 -28.79
CA PHE A 47 -17.11 5.53 -30.00
C PHE A 47 -16.22 5.19 -31.19
N PHE A 48 -16.80 4.69 -32.27
CA PHE A 48 -16.08 4.25 -33.46
C PHE A 48 -16.52 5.03 -34.70
N ASP A 49 -15.57 5.42 -35.54
CA ASP A 49 -15.86 5.98 -36.86
C ASP A 49 -16.61 4.93 -37.71
N PRO A 50 -17.79 5.22 -38.28
CA PRO A 50 -18.61 4.23 -38.98
C PRO A 50 -17.98 3.71 -40.27
N GLN A 51 -17.07 4.47 -40.90
CA GLN A 51 -16.46 4.10 -42.17
C GLN A 51 -15.20 3.26 -42.00
N THR A 52 -14.36 3.64 -41.03
CA THR A 52 -13.05 3.03 -40.79
C THR A 52 -13.05 2.03 -39.65
N HIS A 53 -14.10 2.05 -38.82
CA HIS A 53 -14.25 1.25 -37.60
C HIS A 53 -13.11 1.44 -36.60
N LEU A 54 -12.42 2.59 -36.66
CA LEU A 54 -11.40 2.99 -35.70
C LEU A 54 -12.05 3.66 -34.50
N ILE A 55 -11.52 3.43 -33.30
CA ILE A 55 -11.95 4.15 -32.10
C ILE A 55 -11.61 5.65 -32.28
N VAL A 56 -12.57 6.52 -31.97
CA VAL A 56 -12.38 7.98 -32.01
C VAL A 56 -12.51 8.62 -30.64
N LYS A 57 -13.27 7.98 -29.73
CA LYS A 57 -13.42 8.44 -28.34
C LYS A 57 -13.67 7.27 -27.39
N GLU A 58 -13.19 7.41 -26.16
CA GLU A 58 -13.66 6.67 -24.98
C GLU A 58 -14.16 7.67 -23.94
N ALA A 59 -15.20 7.33 -23.17
CA ALA A 59 -15.69 8.15 -22.07
C ALA A 59 -16.15 7.28 -20.89
N ALA A 60 -15.79 7.68 -19.66
CA ALA A 60 -16.24 7.03 -18.44
C ALA A 60 -16.08 7.94 -17.22
N THR A 61 -16.87 7.71 -16.18
CA THR A 61 -16.60 8.26 -14.84
C THR A 61 -15.65 7.31 -14.09
N VAL A 62 -14.43 7.74 -13.81
CA VAL A 62 -13.41 6.94 -13.12
C VAL A 62 -13.07 7.59 -11.77
N GLY A 63 -13.45 6.92 -10.67
CA GLY A 63 -13.21 7.44 -9.31
C GLY A 63 -13.96 8.74 -9.03
N GLY A 64 -15.17 8.90 -9.59
CA GLY A 64 -16.00 10.11 -9.45
C GLY A 64 -15.59 11.28 -10.34
N VAL A 65 -14.61 11.08 -11.23
CA VAL A 65 -14.14 12.11 -12.17
C VAL A 65 -14.46 11.69 -13.59
N GLU A 66 -15.06 12.58 -14.37
CA GLU A 66 -15.27 12.39 -15.80
C GLU A 66 -13.93 12.32 -16.54
N GLU A 67 -13.79 11.27 -17.36
CA GLU A 67 -12.62 11.00 -18.20
C GLU A 67 -13.08 10.79 -19.65
N GLU A 68 -12.51 11.56 -20.57
CA GLU A 68 -12.61 11.31 -22.01
C GLU A 68 -11.23 11.11 -22.62
N ILE A 69 -11.11 10.17 -23.55
CA ILE A 69 -9.90 9.96 -24.35
C ILE A 69 -10.29 10.05 -25.82
N LEU A 70 -9.71 10.99 -26.55
CA LEU A 70 -9.96 11.19 -27.98
C LEU A 70 -8.74 10.74 -28.79
N TYR A 71 -9.01 10.06 -29.90
CA TYR A 71 -8.00 9.43 -30.76
C TYR A 71 -8.03 10.05 -32.15
N ASP A 72 -6.87 10.45 -32.65
CA ASP A 72 -6.73 11.15 -33.93
C ASP A 72 -5.37 10.86 -34.59
N ASP A 73 -5.17 11.38 -35.80
CA ASP A 73 -3.96 11.21 -36.62
C ASP A 73 -3.57 9.73 -36.76
N TYR A 74 -4.50 8.91 -37.26
CA TYR A 74 -4.24 7.48 -37.44
C TYR A 74 -3.23 7.21 -38.56
N ARG A 75 -2.13 6.54 -38.21
CA ARG A 75 -1.07 6.14 -39.15
C ARG A 75 -0.91 4.64 -39.20
N THR A 76 -0.51 4.13 -40.36
CA THR A 76 -0.20 2.71 -40.53
C THR A 76 1.24 2.44 -40.10
N VAL A 77 1.42 1.50 -39.17
CA VAL A 77 2.72 0.97 -38.74
C VAL A 77 2.64 -0.54 -38.83
N ASP A 78 3.46 -1.15 -39.70
CA ASP A 78 3.48 -2.60 -39.95
C ASP A 78 2.08 -3.21 -40.19
N GLY A 79 1.26 -2.52 -40.99
CA GLY A 79 -0.11 -2.95 -41.32
C GLY A 79 -1.17 -2.63 -40.26
N VAL A 80 -0.78 -2.10 -39.10
CA VAL A 80 -1.69 -1.71 -38.01
C VAL A 80 -1.92 -0.21 -38.02
N LYS A 81 -3.19 0.22 -38.05
CA LYS A 81 -3.55 1.64 -37.85
C LYS A 81 -3.52 1.99 -36.36
N LEU A 82 -2.64 2.91 -35.97
CA LEU A 82 -2.45 3.42 -34.61
C LEU A 82 -2.73 4.93 -34.55
N PRO A 83 -3.33 5.45 -33.47
CA PRO A 83 -3.51 6.88 -33.29
C PRO A 83 -2.17 7.54 -32.92
N ASN A 84 -1.77 8.57 -33.67
CA ASN A 84 -0.56 9.34 -33.35
C ASN A 84 -0.84 10.61 -32.53
N LYS A 85 -2.11 10.95 -32.33
CA LYS A 85 -2.53 12.03 -31.45
C LYS A 85 -3.62 11.52 -30.50
N ILE A 86 -3.37 11.66 -29.21
CA ILE A 86 -4.30 11.26 -28.14
C ILE A 86 -4.54 12.48 -27.26
N GLU A 87 -5.81 12.80 -26.98
CA GLU A 87 -6.19 13.85 -26.04
C GLU A 87 -6.91 13.21 -24.85
N LEU A 88 -6.35 13.36 -23.66
CA LEU A 88 -6.97 12.92 -22.40
C LEU A 88 -7.56 14.15 -21.71
N HIS A 89 -8.87 14.13 -21.51
CA HIS A 89 -9.58 15.09 -20.68
C HIS A 89 -9.95 14.40 -19.36
N ARG A 90 -9.53 14.96 -18.23
CA ARG A 90 -9.83 14.39 -16.91
C ARG A 90 -10.21 15.52 -15.95
N GLY A 91 -11.48 15.57 -15.57
CA GLY A 91 -12.03 16.73 -14.88
C GLY A 91 -11.79 18.01 -15.69
N ASN A 92 -11.08 18.98 -15.11
CA ASN A 92 -10.76 20.25 -15.77
C ASN A 92 -9.41 20.24 -16.51
N GLU A 93 -8.67 19.13 -16.47
CA GLU A 93 -7.35 19.03 -17.07
C GLU A 93 -7.42 18.42 -18.48
N LYS A 94 -6.53 18.91 -19.35
CA LYS A 94 -6.38 18.42 -20.72
C LYS A 94 -4.92 18.12 -21.01
N TYR A 95 -4.66 16.90 -21.45
CA TYR A 95 -3.34 16.41 -21.83
C TYR A 95 -3.35 16.06 -23.31
N VAL A 96 -2.42 16.64 -24.07
CA VAL A 96 -2.21 16.31 -25.48
C VAL A 96 -0.97 15.43 -25.58
N ILE A 97 -1.15 14.21 -26.07
CA ILE A 97 -0.10 13.20 -26.20
C ILE A 97 0.16 13.01 -27.70
N SER A 98 1.38 13.30 -28.14
CA SER A 98 1.84 13.08 -29.51
C SER A 98 2.76 11.86 -29.57
N VAL A 99 2.39 10.86 -30.37
CA VAL A 99 3.20 9.66 -30.57
C VAL A 99 4.25 9.96 -31.64
N THR A 100 5.51 10.04 -31.20
CA THR A 100 6.65 10.33 -32.09
C THR A 100 7.20 9.09 -32.78
N ARG A 101 7.04 7.91 -32.17
CA ARG A 101 7.47 6.62 -32.71
C ARG A 101 6.59 5.48 -32.19
N ALA A 102 6.24 4.57 -33.08
CA ALA A 102 5.63 3.29 -32.75
C ALA A 102 6.33 2.17 -33.51
N VAL A 103 6.45 0.99 -32.91
CA VAL A 103 7.02 -0.22 -33.51
C VAL A 103 6.13 -1.39 -33.11
N ILE A 104 5.67 -2.18 -34.07
CA ILE A 104 4.85 -3.37 -33.80
C ILE A 104 5.78 -4.59 -33.68
N ASN A 105 5.51 -5.44 -32.69
CA ASN A 105 6.29 -6.67 -32.43
C ASN A 105 7.80 -6.45 -32.28
N GLY A 106 8.21 -5.24 -31.86
CA GLY A 106 9.61 -4.94 -31.58
C GLY A 106 10.14 -5.76 -30.40
N THR A 107 11.42 -6.10 -30.42
CA THR A 107 12.07 -6.80 -29.31
C THR A 107 12.09 -5.91 -28.07
N VAL A 108 11.54 -6.40 -26.96
CA VAL A 108 11.60 -5.77 -25.63
C VAL A 108 12.37 -6.70 -24.71
N GLY A 109 13.36 -6.18 -23.98
CA GLY A 109 14.12 -6.98 -23.03
C GLY A 109 13.25 -7.43 -21.87
N GLU A 110 13.37 -8.69 -21.44
CA GLU A 110 12.51 -9.29 -20.40
C GLU A 110 12.50 -8.47 -19.10
N ARG A 111 13.68 -7.97 -18.69
CA ARG A 111 13.86 -7.17 -17.47
C ARG A 111 13.16 -5.80 -17.49
N VAL A 112 12.66 -5.34 -18.64
CA VAL A 112 11.84 -4.10 -18.72
C VAL A 112 10.55 -4.26 -17.90
N PHE A 113 10.08 -5.49 -17.75
CA PHE A 113 8.88 -5.82 -16.99
C PHE A 113 9.17 -6.22 -15.54
N ASP A 114 10.45 -6.28 -15.13
CA ASP A 114 10.79 -6.49 -13.74
C ASP A 114 10.25 -5.32 -12.91
N PHE A 115 9.76 -5.62 -11.71
CA PHE A 115 9.35 -4.59 -10.79
C PHE A 115 10.52 -3.59 -10.61
N PRO A 116 10.29 -2.27 -10.74
CA PRO A 116 11.38 -1.33 -10.66
C PRO A 116 12.07 -1.50 -9.31
N ILE A 117 13.34 -1.93 -9.34
CA ILE A 117 14.19 -2.07 -8.15
C ILE A 117 14.55 -0.65 -7.71
N LYS A 118 13.60 0.03 -7.07
CA LYS A 118 13.77 1.40 -6.55
C LYS A 118 14.69 1.43 -5.33
N SER A 119 14.95 0.27 -4.73
CA SER A 119 15.70 0.14 -3.49
C SER A 119 16.89 -0.79 -3.70
N GLN A 120 18.10 -0.23 -3.65
CA GLN A 120 19.33 -0.99 -3.46
C GLN A 120 19.49 -1.48 -2.01
N VAL A 121 18.48 -1.26 -1.14
CA VAL A 121 18.53 -1.69 0.25
C VAL A 121 18.44 -3.21 0.28
N LYS A 122 19.60 -3.85 0.44
CA LYS A 122 19.68 -5.22 0.93
C LYS A 122 19.16 -5.20 2.36
N LEU A 123 18.01 -5.81 2.59
CA LEU A 123 17.53 -6.03 3.95
C LEU A 123 18.60 -6.83 4.70
N PRO A 124 18.94 -6.46 5.94
CA PRO A 124 19.83 -7.26 6.77
C PRO A 124 19.20 -8.64 7.01
N ASP A 125 20.02 -9.62 7.39
CA ASP A 125 19.50 -10.93 7.76
C ASP A 125 18.69 -10.81 9.06
N LEU A 126 17.37 -10.69 8.91
CA LEU A 126 16.43 -10.55 10.02
C LEU A 126 16.50 -11.75 10.98
N LYS A 127 16.78 -12.96 10.45
CA LYS A 127 16.88 -14.16 11.27
C LYS A 127 18.12 -14.12 12.16
N ALA A 128 19.24 -13.63 11.63
CA ALA A 128 20.46 -13.42 12.40
C ALA A 128 20.24 -12.38 13.51
N LEU A 129 19.56 -11.27 13.20
CA LEU A 129 19.26 -10.22 14.18
C LEU A 129 18.35 -10.72 15.32
N PHE A 130 17.27 -11.45 15.01
CA PHE A 130 16.41 -12.00 16.07
C PHE A 130 17.17 -12.99 16.96
N LYS A 131 18.06 -13.80 16.37
CA LYS A 131 18.92 -14.68 17.15
C LYS A 131 19.85 -13.91 18.09
N GLU A 132 20.46 -12.82 17.61
CA GLU A 132 21.35 -11.99 18.42
C GLU A 132 20.61 -11.32 19.59
N ILE A 133 19.38 -10.83 19.34
CA ILE A 133 18.51 -10.29 20.39
C ILE A 133 18.21 -11.34 21.47
N ASP A 134 17.82 -12.55 21.07
CA ASP A 134 17.53 -13.64 22.00
C ASP A 134 18.75 -14.04 22.83
N ASP A 135 19.93 -14.14 22.20
CA ASP A 135 21.17 -14.50 22.88
C ASP A 135 21.59 -13.42 23.89
N ASN A 136 21.43 -12.13 23.52
CA ASN A 136 21.71 -11.01 24.41
C ASN A 136 20.74 -10.96 25.61
N GLN A 137 19.44 -11.20 25.39
CA GLN A 137 18.46 -11.24 26.46
C GLN A 137 18.79 -12.33 27.48
N LYS A 138 19.13 -13.55 27.01
CA LYS A 138 19.58 -14.66 27.87
C LYS A 138 20.84 -14.31 28.66
N ALA A 139 21.79 -13.60 28.05
CA ALA A 139 23.00 -13.18 28.74
C ALA A 139 22.69 -12.19 29.87
N ILE A 140 21.80 -11.22 29.64
CA ILE A 140 21.34 -10.27 30.65
C ILE A 140 20.63 -11.01 31.80
N ASP A 141 19.72 -11.92 31.49
CA ASP A 141 18.95 -12.65 32.50
C ASP A 141 19.89 -13.48 33.39
N LYS A 142 20.88 -14.15 32.79
CA LYS A 142 21.91 -14.89 33.54
C LYS A 142 22.75 -14.00 34.45
N ILE A 143 23.07 -12.78 34.03
CA ILE A 143 23.80 -11.83 34.89
C ILE A 143 22.92 -11.41 36.07
N LYS A 144 21.65 -11.10 35.81
CA LYS A 144 20.67 -10.71 36.85
C LYS A 144 20.44 -11.80 37.89
N GLU A 145 20.39 -13.07 37.48
CA GLU A 145 20.23 -14.20 38.41
C GLU A 145 21.34 -14.31 39.46
N ASN A 146 22.54 -13.77 39.20
CA ASN A 146 23.62 -13.72 40.18
C ASN A 146 23.55 -12.49 41.11
N TYR A 147 22.52 -11.66 40.95
CA TYR A 147 22.32 -10.44 41.73
C TYR A 147 21.20 -10.67 42.76
N ALA A 148 21.53 -10.50 44.03
CA ALA A 148 20.59 -10.47 45.13
C ALA A 148 21.01 -9.36 46.09
N GLY A 149 20.04 -8.71 46.72
CA GLY A 149 20.31 -7.55 47.56
C GLY A 149 19.19 -7.25 48.53
N SER A 150 19.41 -6.21 49.32
CA SER A 150 18.40 -5.62 50.20
C SER A 150 18.06 -4.21 49.73
N GLN A 151 16.79 -3.85 49.78
CA GLN A 151 16.28 -2.54 49.44
C GLN A 151 15.54 -1.95 50.64
N SER A 152 15.82 -0.69 50.97
CA SER A 152 15.06 0.07 51.96
C SER A 152 14.25 1.15 51.25
N GLU A 153 12.97 1.22 51.53
CA GLU A 153 12.04 2.21 50.97
C GLU A 153 11.40 2.99 52.12
N GLU A 154 11.41 4.31 52.02
CA GLU A 154 10.75 5.19 52.98
C GLU A 154 9.69 6.02 52.26
N GLU A 155 8.44 5.86 52.68
CA GLU A 155 7.32 6.62 52.17
C GLU A 155 6.86 7.63 53.23
N THR A 156 6.73 8.91 52.84
CA THR A 156 6.26 9.99 53.72
C THR A 156 5.02 10.63 53.11
N GLU A 157 3.89 10.48 53.79
CA GLU A 157 2.62 11.14 53.45
C GLU A 157 2.53 12.46 54.22
N PHE A 158 2.14 13.54 53.53
CA PHE A 158 1.97 14.88 54.08
C PHE A 158 0.49 15.30 54.05
N GLU A 159 0.06 16.06 55.05
CA GLU A 159 -1.23 16.76 55.07
C GLU A 159 -1.24 17.91 54.03
N GLY A 160 -2.44 18.42 53.73
CA GLY A 160 -2.61 19.54 52.78
C GLY A 160 -1.92 20.85 53.18
N ASP A 161 -1.47 20.98 54.44
CA ASP A 161 -0.70 22.11 54.95
C ASP A 161 0.81 21.83 55.09
N GLY A 162 1.27 20.68 54.60
CA GLY A 162 2.68 20.29 54.59
C GLY A 162 3.19 19.62 55.87
N ARG A 163 2.35 19.39 56.87
CA ARG A 163 2.72 18.60 58.06
C ARG A 163 2.79 17.11 57.71
N VAL A 164 3.74 16.37 58.29
CA VAL A 164 3.82 14.91 58.08
C VAL A 164 2.59 14.24 58.70
N LYS A 165 1.84 13.53 57.86
CA LYS A 165 0.69 12.73 58.25
C LYS A 165 1.10 11.33 58.69
N LYS A 166 1.96 10.69 57.89
CA LYS A 166 2.41 9.31 58.10
C LYS A 166 3.79 9.11 57.51
N ARG A 167 4.63 8.31 58.16
CA ARG A 167 5.87 7.78 57.60
C ARG A 167 5.84 6.26 57.71
N GLU A 168 6.13 5.57 56.63
CA GLU A 168 6.25 4.11 56.58
C GLU A 168 7.63 3.76 56.04
N ALA A 169 8.35 2.89 56.75
CA ALA A 169 9.66 2.41 56.32
C ALA A 169 9.62 0.91 56.07
N ASN A 170 10.01 0.48 54.89
CA ASN A 170 9.98 -0.92 54.46
C ASN A 170 11.38 -1.40 54.10
N GLU A 171 11.73 -2.60 54.54
CA GLU A 171 12.92 -3.28 54.05
C GLU A 171 12.49 -4.53 53.29
N TYR A 172 13.13 -4.73 52.14
CA TYR A 172 12.92 -5.85 51.24
C TYR A 172 14.25 -6.56 50.99
N THR A 173 14.19 -7.86 50.74
CA THR A 173 15.24 -8.59 50.04
C THR A 173 14.73 -8.97 48.66
N PHE A 174 15.58 -8.86 47.65
CA PHE A 174 15.25 -9.25 46.30
C PHE A 174 16.33 -10.16 45.72
N PHE A 175 15.91 -11.04 44.82
CA PHE A 175 16.77 -11.86 43.96
C PHE A 175 16.08 -12.05 42.62
N TYR A 176 16.81 -12.53 41.62
CA TYR A 176 16.23 -12.82 40.31
C TYR A 176 16.13 -14.32 40.07
N LEU A 177 15.00 -14.76 39.52
CA LEU A 177 14.76 -16.13 39.08
C LEU A 177 14.18 -16.10 37.66
N SER A 178 14.84 -16.77 36.71
CA SER A 178 14.42 -16.76 35.29
C SER A 178 14.25 -15.34 34.73
N GLY A 179 15.15 -14.42 35.10
CA GLY A 179 15.12 -13.01 34.71
C GLY A 179 14.05 -12.14 35.39
N GLN A 180 13.18 -12.72 36.23
CA GLN A 180 12.15 -11.98 36.98
C GLN A 180 12.64 -11.67 38.39
N GLU A 181 12.43 -10.42 38.83
CA GLU A 181 12.73 -10.01 40.21
C GLU A 181 11.68 -10.59 41.16
N VAL A 182 12.15 -11.30 42.18
CA VAL A 182 11.36 -11.79 43.30
C VAL A 182 11.72 -10.95 44.52
N THR A 183 10.75 -10.17 44.99
CA THR A 183 10.95 -9.25 46.11
C THR A 183 10.12 -9.68 47.30
N THR A 184 10.76 -9.81 48.46
CA THR A 184 10.12 -10.20 49.72
C THR A 184 10.31 -9.08 50.74
N ARG A 185 9.22 -8.56 51.29
CA ARG A 185 9.28 -7.61 52.41
C ARG A 185 9.74 -8.37 53.65
N VAL A 186 10.76 -7.87 54.33
CA VAL A 186 11.34 -8.50 55.53
C VAL A 186 11.11 -7.66 56.79
N LYS A 187 10.94 -6.34 56.66
CA LYS A 187 10.58 -5.46 57.77
C LYS A 187 9.53 -4.41 57.41
N LYS A 188 8.79 -3.99 58.42
CA LYS A 188 7.91 -2.82 58.43
C LYS A 188 8.22 -1.96 59.65
N ASP A 189 8.45 -0.68 59.43
CA ASP A 189 8.74 0.33 60.47
C ASP A 189 9.86 -0.11 61.43
N GLY A 190 10.93 -0.67 60.85
CA GLY A 190 12.10 -1.18 61.57
C GLY A 190 11.87 -2.51 62.31
N LYS A 191 10.66 -3.09 62.28
CA LYS A 191 10.32 -4.36 62.94
C LYS A 191 10.25 -5.50 61.93
N PRO A 192 10.83 -6.68 62.24
CA PRO A 192 10.63 -7.88 61.42
C PRO A 192 9.14 -8.21 61.25
N LEU A 193 8.77 -8.73 60.07
CA LEU A 193 7.43 -9.29 59.89
C LEU A 193 7.29 -10.53 60.78
N SER A 194 6.15 -10.68 61.47
CA SER A 194 5.86 -11.87 62.27
C SER A 194 5.76 -13.10 61.37
N ALA A 195 6.38 -14.21 61.78
CA ALA A 195 6.13 -15.50 61.14
C ALA A 195 4.68 -15.91 61.44
N GLU A 196 3.92 -16.23 60.39
CA GLU A 196 2.64 -16.95 60.50
C GLU A 196 2.89 -18.43 60.22
#